data_AF-A0AAV7Y6J6-F1
#
_entry.id   AF-A0AAV7Y6J6-F1
#
_cell.length_a   1.000
_cell.length_b   1.000
_cell.length_c   1.000
_cell.angle_alpha   90.00
_cell.angle_beta   90.00
_cell.angle_gamma   90.00
#
_symmetry.space_group_name_H-M   'P 1'
#
loop_
_entity.id
_entity.type
_entity.pdbx_description
1 polymer ?
#
loop_
_entity_poly.entity_id
_entity_poly.type
_entity_poly.pdbx_seq_one_letter_code
_entity_poly.pdbx_strand_id
1 'polypeptide(L)'
;MKVFFLFFLIVLPFISATTFWSVQDSSGDVYGALDLTESDFKLWYSQFPKIVNTTISSCEIDIVADRDTLLSLYQHGRLTINSITPLHTILFKDFVNTVVANSETPRDLISSVTKKAALQLFSMYSGVDPQKVQYEPNLSIEEYEKRALIVLNWVKSYIKWYNQECLVCGYSKTSFLGMQAPNATEKKIKCDYDTEVYHCPSCGSYYRFPRFRNFTQLAHQAFGRCSEHSKVFYTVMEALGYTPRYIVCYCNHVWVELFLNNAWYHTDPSEAFFNNPYVYETHWGWKLNWIFGHEPTSVVDVLSRYTHHYSDCIKRRAMSQETLDKILNEANEILNG
;
A
#
# COMPACT_ATOMS: atom_id res chain seq x y z
N MET A 1 24.08 1.22 -13.61
CA MET A 1 24.35 -0.07 -14.29
C MET A 1 22.98 -0.63 -14.69
N LYS A 2 22.67 -0.59 -16.00
CA LYS A 2 21.35 -0.92 -16.57
C LYS A 2 21.30 -2.42 -16.85
N VAL A 3 20.21 -3.08 -16.47
CA VAL A 3 19.92 -4.47 -16.86
C VAL A 3 18.70 -4.44 -17.77
N PHE A 4 18.83 -5.12 -18.91
CA PHE A 4 17.84 -5.23 -19.98
C PHE A 4 17.23 -6.62 -20.00
N PHE A 5 15.93 -6.72 -20.28
CA PHE A 5 15.27 -7.97 -20.67
C PHE A 5 15.04 -7.95 -22.19
N LEU A 6 15.51 -8.99 -22.89
CA LEU A 6 15.16 -9.23 -24.29
C LEU A 6 14.08 -10.30 -24.39
N PHE A 7 13.02 -9.96 -25.10
CA PHE A 7 12.07 -10.90 -25.68
C PHE A 7 12.34 -10.86 -27.19
N PHE A 8 12.53 -12.02 -27.82
CA PHE A 8 12.49 -12.11 -29.28
C PHE A 8 11.18 -12.75 -29.69
N LEU A 9 10.37 -11.97 -30.42
CA LEU A 9 9.29 -12.47 -31.25
C LEU A 9 9.83 -12.44 -32.68
N ILE A 10 10.36 -13.57 -33.15
CA ILE A 10 10.65 -13.70 -34.59
C ILE A 10 9.33 -14.09 -35.25
N VAL A 11 8.63 -13.11 -35.80
CA VAL A 11 7.55 -13.37 -36.76
C VAL A 11 8.23 -13.59 -38.11
N LEU A 12 8.44 -14.85 -38.49
CA LEU A 12 8.62 -15.18 -39.90
C LEU A 12 7.24 -15.20 -40.56
N PRO A 13 7.10 -14.65 -41.78
CA PRO A 13 5.84 -14.71 -42.49
C PRO A 13 5.57 -16.18 -42.79
N PHE A 14 4.42 -16.68 -42.34
CA PHE A 14 3.96 -18.06 -42.44
C PHE A 14 4.71 -19.06 -41.51
N ILE A 15 4.24 -19.24 -40.27
CA ILE A 15 4.19 -20.50 -39.49
C ILE A 15 3.44 -20.20 -38.17
N SER A 16 2.55 -21.12 -37.75
CA SER A 16 1.74 -21.06 -36.52
C SER A 16 2.58 -21.22 -35.23
N ALA A 17 2.03 -20.73 -34.12
CA ALA A 17 2.61 -20.68 -32.78
C ALA A 17 3.31 -21.98 -32.30
N THR A 18 4.53 -21.84 -31.79
CA THR A 18 5.26 -22.84 -30.98
C THR A 18 5.74 -22.17 -29.69
N THR A 19 5.71 -22.88 -28.57
CA THR A 19 6.01 -22.35 -27.22
C THR A 19 7.31 -22.97 -26.67
N PHE A 20 8.16 -22.14 -26.06
CA PHE A 20 9.45 -22.54 -25.47
C PHE A 20 9.31 -22.69 -23.94
N TRP A 21 10.00 -23.66 -23.34
CA TRP A 21 10.04 -23.85 -21.87
C TRP A 21 11.48 -24.02 -21.35
N SER A 22 11.73 -23.55 -20.12
CA SER A 22 12.99 -23.81 -19.39
C SER A 22 12.69 -24.31 -17.97
N VAL A 23 13.44 -25.32 -17.51
CA VAL A 23 13.36 -25.89 -16.16
C VAL A 23 14.76 -25.89 -15.52
N GLN A 24 14.84 -25.71 -14.21
CA GLN A 24 16.08 -25.62 -13.43
C GLN A 24 16.09 -26.70 -12.34
N ASP A 25 17.24 -27.34 -12.08
CA ASP A 25 17.37 -28.29 -10.96
C ASP A 25 17.98 -27.64 -9.70
N SER A 26 18.05 -28.40 -8.60
CA SER A 26 18.52 -27.95 -7.27
C SER A 26 20.00 -27.51 -7.23
N SER A 27 20.74 -27.68 -8.32
CA SER A 27 22.15 -27.30 -8.48
C SER A 27 22.32 -26.00 -9.29
N GLY A 28 21.24 -25.50 -9.92
CA GLY A 28 21.21 -24.21 -10.63
C GLY A 28 21.41 -24.27 -12.15
N ASP A 29 21.61 -25.44 -12.75
CA ASP A 29 21.72 -25.58 -14.20
C ASP A 29 20.36 -25.42 -14.90
N VAL A 30 20.33 -24.67 -16.02
CA VAL A 30 19.13 -24.38 -16.82
C VAL A 30 19.05 -25.36 -18.00
N TYR A 31 17.97 -26.15 -18.06
CA TYR A 31 17.66 -27.02 -19.20
C TYR A 31 16.56 -26.36 -20.04
N GLY A 32 16.80 -26.16 -21.33
CA GLY A 32 15.78 -25.74 -22.29
C GLY A 32 15.08 -26.95 -22.92
N ALA A 33 13.76 -26.89 -23.05
CA ALA A 33 12.98 -27.83 -23.86
C ALA A 33 12.17 -27.07 -24.92
N LEU A 34 12.32 -27.49 -26.17
CA LEU A 34 11.55 -26.97 -27.30
C LEU A 34 10.43 -27.97 -27.62
N ASP A 35 9.19 -27.54 -27.48
CA ASP A 35 8.03 -28.29 -27.97
C ASP A 35 7.80 -27.93 -29.44
N LEU A 36 7.97 -28.91 -30.32
CA LEU A 36 7.73 -28.75 -31.75
C LEU A 36 6.41 -29.38 -32.21
N THR A 37 5.73 -30.19 -31.37
CA THR A 37 4.35 -30.75 -31.47
C THR A 37 4.10 -31.77 -30.34
N GLU A 38 2.84 -32.02 -29.96
CA GLU A 38 2.29 -32.83 -28.84
C GLU A 38 2.84 -34.27 -28.58
N SER A 39 3.93 -34.76 -29.18
CA SER A 39 4.40 -36.13 -28.92
C SER A 39 5.91 -36.44 -29.03
N ASP A 40 6.83 -35.47 -29.14
CA ASP A 40 8.28 -35.76 -29.10
C ASP A 40 9.12 -34.62 -28.50
N PHE A 41 10.14 -34.95 -27.68
CA PHE A 41 11.02 -33.97 -27.02
C PHE A 41 12.48 -34.07 -27.48
N LYS A 42 13.16 -32.93 -27.70
CA LYS A 42 14.63 -32.86 -27.83
C LYS A 42 15.25 -31.93 -26.79
N LEU A 43 16.21 -32.46 -26.04
CA LEU A 43 17.02 -31.74 -25.04
C LEU A 43 18.37 -31.33 -25.64
N TRP A 44 18.84 -30.12 -25.32
CA TRP A 44 20.22 -29.70 -25.61
C TRP A 44 20.86 -28.98 -24.40
N TYR A 45 22.18 -29.14 -24.26
CA TYR A 45 23.04 -28.47 -23.27
C TYR A 45 24.07 -27.57 -23.96
N SER A 46 24.25 -26.30 -23.57
CA SER A 46 25.45 -25.56 -24.00
C SER A 46 25.96 -24.56 -22.95
N GLN A 47 27.26 -24.68 -22.69
CA GLN A 47 28.08 -23.87 -21.80
C GLN A 47 28.50 -22.52 -22.43
N PHE A 48 27.99 -21.40 -21.88
CA PHE A 48 28.55 -20.02 -21.88
C PHE A 48 28.67 -19.22 -23.22
N PRO A 49 29.00 -17.89 -23.23
CA PRO A 49 28.24 -16.74 -22.70
C PRO A 49 28.20 -15.49 -23.64
N LYS A 50 27.07 -14.75 -23.71
CA LYS A 50 27.02 -13.28 -23.90
C LYS A 50 25.56 -12.80 -23.97
N ILE A 51 25.11 -12.09 -22.95
CA ILE A 51 23.85 -11.34 -22.99
C ILE A 51 24.14 -10.04 -23.76
N VAL A 52 23.57 -9.89 -24.96
CA VAL A 52 23.46 -8.59 -25.63
C VAL A 52 22.30 -7.86 -24.96
N ASN A 53 22.49 -6.60 -24.58
CA ASN A 53 21.48 -5.76 -23.93
C ASN A 53 20.60 -5.07 -25.00
N THR A 54 19.29 -5.34 -25.06
CA THR A 54 18.32 -4.57 -25.85
C THR A 54 17.16 -4.12 -24.96
N THR A 55 16.77 -2.86 -25.12
CA THR A 55 15.57 -2.26 -24.51
C THR A 55 14.34 -2.78 -25.24
N ILE A 56 13.40 -3.42 -24.54
CA ILE A 56 12.01 -3.43 -25.00
C ILE A 56 11.45 -2.05 -24.70
N SER A 57 11.69 -1.12 -25.61
CA SER A 57 10.83 0.03 -25.74
C SER A 57 9.55 -0.44 -26.43
N SER A 58 8.41 -0.17 -25.79
CA SER A 58 7.04 -0.18 -26.32
C SER A 58 6.32 -1.53 -26.55
N CYS A 59 6.13 -2.33 -25.50
CA CYS A 59 4.84 -3.02 -25.33
C CYS A 59 4.11 -2.32 -24.19
N GLU A 60 3.16 -1.44 -24.50
CA GLU A 60 2.15 -1.01 -23.54
C GLU A 60 1.31 -2.25 -23.21
N ILE A 61 1.59 -2.90 -22.09
CA ILE A 61 0.67 -3.89 -21.52
C ILE A 61 -0.57 -3.10 -21.11
N ASP A 62 -1.67 -3.31 -21.80
CA ASP A 62 -2.94 -2.73 -21.43
C ASP A 62 -3.53 -3.62 -20.35
N ILE A 63 -3.40 -3.17 -19.09
CA ILE A 63 -3.90 -3.89 -17.90
C ILE A 63 -5.38 -4.27 -18.04
N VAL A 64 -6.15 -3.53 -18.84
CA VAL A 64 -7.56 -3.76 -19.10
C VAL A 64 -7.76 -4.82 -20.17
N ALA A 65 -7.07 -4.67 -21.31
CA ALA A 65 -7.22 -5.59 -22.44
C ALA A 65 -6.58 -6.95 -22.17
N ASP A 66 -5.49 -6.99 -21.39
CA ASP A 66 -4.71 -8.20 -21.10
C ASP A 66 -5.09 -8.85 -19.76
N ARG A 67 -6.15 -8.36 -19.09
CA ARG A 67 -6.54 -8.73 -17.72
C ARG A 67 -6.61 -10.24 -17.48
N ASP A 68 -7.30 -10.99 -18.34
CA ASP A 68 -7.52 -12.43 -18.15
C ASP A 68 -6.22 -13.22 -18.27
N THR A 69 -5.34 -12.80 -19.19
CA THR A 69 -3.99 -13.37 -19.36
C THR A 69 -3.13 -13.05 -18.14
N LEU A 70 -3.15 -11.81 -17.66
CA LEU A 70 -2.38 -11.39 -16.47
C LEU A 70 -2.87 -12.13 -15.21
N LEU A 71 -4.18 -12.31 -15.06
CA LEU A 71 -4.78 -13.06 -13.95
C LEU A 71 -4.35 -14.54 -13.96
N SER A 72 -4.40 -15.19 -15.13
CA SER A 72 -3.97 -16.57 -15.31
C SER A 72 -2.48 -16.76 -14.98
N LEU A 73 -1.63 -15.85 -15.45
CA LEU A 73 -0.20 -15.88 -15.15
C LEU A 73 0.08 -15.70 -13.65
N TYR A 74 -0.66 -14.79 -12.97
CA TYR A 74 -0.54 -14.60 -11.53
C TYR A 74 -0.99 -15.84 -10.74
N GLN A 75 -2.16 -16.40 -11.05
CA GLN A 75 -2.72 -17.58 -10.36
C GLN A 75 -1.81 -18.82 -10.44
N HIS A 76 -1.06 -18.97 -11.53
CA HIS A 76 -0.13 -20.07 -11.71
C HIS A 76 1.29 -19.75 -11.22
N GLY A 77 1.49 -18.63 -10.51
CA GLY A 77 2.79 -18.22 -9.96
C GLY A 77 3.81 -17.80 -11.02
N ARG A 78 3.36 -17.47 -12.24
CA ARG A 78 4.17 -17.14 -13.41
C ARG A 78 4.32 -15.63 -13.64
N LEU A 79 3.69 -14.81 -12.80
CA LEU A 79 3.79 -13.34 -12.80
C LEU A 79 3.94 -12.84 -11.36
N THR A 80 5.02 -12.13 -11.07
CA THR A 80 5.23 -11.42 -9.80
C THR A 80 4.99 -9.93 -10.03
N ILE A 81 4.01 -9.36 -9.32
CA ILE A 81 3.61 -7.96 -9.47
C ILE A 81 4.20 -7.16 -8.32
N ASN A 82 5.21 -6.33 -8.61
CA ASN A 82 5.95 -5.54 -7.63
C ASN A 82 5.23 -4.24 -7.19
N SER A 83 3.99 -4.03 -7.65
CA SER A 83 3.16 -2.85 -7.38
C SER A 83 1.75 -3.31 -7.00
N ILE A 84 1.22 -2.75 -5.92
CA ILE A 84 -0.13 -3.04 -5.40
C ILE A 84 -1.21 -2.60 -6.41
N THR A 85 -0.92 -1.58 -7.23
CA THR A 85 -1.93 -0.90 -8.07
C THR A 85 -2.51 -1.75 -9.23
N PRO A 86 -1.73 -2.54 -9.99
CA PRO A 86 -2.27 -3.42 -11.03
C PRO A 86 -2.97 -4.68 -10.48
N LEU A 87 -2.49 -5.20 -9.35
CA LEU A 87 -2.98 -6.43 -8.73
C LEU A 87 -4.46 -6.35 -8.35
N HIS A 88 -4.88 -5.22 -7.79
CA HIS A 88 -6.26 -4.99 -7.35
C HIS A 88 -7.26 -4.81 -8.49
N THR A 89 -6.82 -4.27 -9.63
CA THR A 89 -7.65 -4.20 -10.84
C THR A 89 -7.85 -5.59 -11.47
N ILE A 90 -6.86 -6.49 -11.32
CA ILE A 90 -6.87 -7.82 -11.93
C ILE A 90 -7.68 -8.84 -11.09
N LEU A 91 -7.62 -8.77 -9.75
CA LEU A 91 -8.24 -9.72 -8.82
C LEU A 91 -9.58 -9.21 -8.25
N PHE A 92 -10.67 -9.39 -9.01
CA PHE A 92 -12.01 -8.94 -8.57
C PHE A 92 -12.49 -9.63 -7.28
N LYS A 93 -12.12 -10.89 -7.04
CA LYS A 93 -12.59 -11.65 -5.87
C LYS A 93 -11.84 -11.33 -4.57
N ASP A 94 -10.58 -10.92 -4.68
CA ASP A 94 -9.79 -10.50 -3.51
C ASP A 94 -9.97 -9.01 -3.19
N PHE A 95 -10.60 -8.24 -4.08
CA PHE A 95 -10.76 -6.81 -3.88
C PHE A 95 -11.75 -6.48 -2.75
N VAL A 96 -12.89 -7.18 -2.65
CA VAL A 96 -13.81 -7.05 -1.50
C VAL A 96 -13.07 -7.34 -0.20
N ASN A 97 -12.37 -8.48 -0.12
CA ASN A 97 -11.59 -8.86 1.07
C ASN A 97 -10.50 -7.85 1.40
N THR A 98 -9.81 -7.30 0.38
CA THR A 98 -8.81 -6.24 0.57
C THR A 98 -9.44 -4.99 1.18
N VAL A 99 -10.56 -4.54 0.62
CA VAL A 99 -11.27 -3.34 1.07
C VAL A 99 -11.76 -3.54 2.50
N VAL A 100 -12.34 -4.70 2.82
CA VAL A 100 -12.78 -5.06 4.18
C VAL A 100 -11.59 -5.12 5.15
N ALA A 101 -10.47 -5.76 4.76
CA ALA A 101 -9.29 -5.90 5.61
C ALA A 101 -8.68 -4.53 6.00
N ASN A 102 -8.77 -3.53 5.13
CA ASN A 102 -8.33 -2.17 5.46
C ASN A 102 -9.16 -1.52 6.58
N SER A 103 -10.45 -1.87 6.70
CA SER A 103 -11.35 -1.41 7.77
C SER A 103 -11.09 -2.10 9.13
N GLU A 104 -10.25 -3.13 9.19
CA GLU A 104 -9.79 -3.66 10.48
C GLU A 104 -8.89 -2.66 11.22
N THR A 105 -8.18 -1.78 10.48
CA THR A 105 -7.35 -0.72 11.08
C THR A 105 -8.17 0.19 12.00
N PRO A 106 -9.25 0.86 11.55
CA PRO A 106 -10.07 1.68 12.44
C PRO A 106 -10.73 0.85 13.56
N ARG A 107 -11.12 -0.42 13.35
CA ARG A 107 -11.69 -1.27 14.42
C ARG A 107 -10.75 -1.52 15.59
N ASP A 108 -9.47 -1.75 15.31
CA ASP A 108 -8.48 -2.05 16.36
C ASP A 108 -8.04 -0.80 17.15
N LEU A 109 -8.17 0.38 16.53
CA LEU A 109 -7.70 1.64 17.11
C LEU A 109 -8.72 2.30 18.06
N ILE A 110 -10.01 1.91 18.02
CA ILE A 110 -11.09 2.59 18.75
C ILE A 110 -11.34 2.07 20.19
N SER A 111 -10.51 1.14 20.69
CA SER A 111 -10.71 0.58 22.04
C SER A 111 -10.48 1.64 23.13
N SER A 112 -11.25 1.60 24.22
CA SER A 112 -11.13 2.58 25.32
C SER A 112 -9.74 2.60 25.97
N VAL A 113 -9.09 1.43 26.08
CA VAL A 113 -7.72 1.28 26.56
C VAL A 113 -6.74 1.96 25.60
N THR A 114 -6.92 1.75 24.30
CA THR A 114 -6.11 2.39 23.25
C THR A 114 -6.22 3.91 23.30
N LYS A 115 -7.44 4.46 23.42
CA LYS A 115 -7.69 5.90 23.53
C LYS A 115 -6.97 6.53 24.72
N LYS A 116 -7.07 5.91 25.89
CA LYS A 116 -6.42 6.41 27.11
C LYS A 116 -4.90 6.45 26.96
N ALA A 117 -4.31 5.38 26.40
CA ALA A 117 -2.87 5.34 26.12
C ALA A 117 -2.46 6.43 25.11
N ALA A 118 -3.28 6.67 24.09
CA ALA A 118 -3.02 7.70 23.08
C ALA A 118 -3.02 9.12 23.65
N LEU A 119 -3.99 9.47 24.53
CA LEU A 119 -4.00 10.78 25.19
C LEU A 119 -2.82 10.97 26.13
N GLN A 120 -2.43 9.94 26.88
CA GLN A 120 -1.26 9.98 27.75
C GLN A 120 0.03 10.19 26.95
N LEU A 121 0.19 9.44 25.86
CA LEU A 121 1.34 9.58 24.96
C LEU A 121 1.39 10.98 24.34
N PHE A 122 0.27 11.44 23.78
CA PHE A 122 0.17 12.77 23.21
C PHE A 122 0.55 13.84 24.22
N SER A 123 -0.05 13.82 25.41
CA SER A 123 0.22 14.83 26.43
C SER A 123 1.69 14.82 26.88
N MET A 124 2.25 13.63 27.11
CA MET A 124 3.62 13.48 27.58
C MET A 124 4.66 13.96 26.57
N TYR A 125 4.48 13.66 25.27
CA TYR A 125 5.48 13.93 24.24
C TYR A 125 5.25 15.24 23.47
N SER A 126 4.05 15.81 23.50
CA SER A 126 3.78 17.13 22.91
C SER A 126 3.89 18.27 23.93
N GLY A 127 3.74 17.99 25.23
CA GLY A 127 3.59 19.01 26.27
C GLY A 127 2.24 19.74 26.22
N VAL A 128 1.31 19.30 25.37
CA VAL A 128 -0.03 19.88 25.24
C VAL A 128 -0.99 19.16 26.18
N ASP A 129 -1.80 19.93 26.89
CA ASP A 129 -2.95 19.39 27.63
C ASP A 129 -4.02 18.96 26.61
N PRO A 130 -4.41 17.67 26.57
CA PRO A 130 -5.42 17.18 25.63
C PRO A 130 -6.74 17.95 25.67
N GLN A 131 -7.12 18.52 26.82
CA GLN A 131 -8.35 19.31 26.94
C GLN A 131 -8.36 20.55 26.02
N LYS A 132 -7.18 21.12 25.72
CA LYS A 132 -7.06 22.32 24.86
C LYS A 132 -7.32 22.05 23.38
N VAL A 133 -7.17 20.80 22.96
CA VAL A 133 -7.38 20.37 21.58
C VAL A 133 -8.47 19.31 21.48
N GLN A 134 -9.27 19.15 22.53
CA GLN A 134 -10.42 18.25 22.54
C GLN A 134 -11.46 18.73 21.53
N TYR A 135 -12.23 17.81 20.96
CA TYR A 135 -13.36 18.17 20.12
C TYR A 135 -14.41 18.96 20.94
N GLU A 136 -14.81 20.11 20.41
CA GLU A 136 -15.95 20.88 20.89
C GLU A 136 -16.85 21.20 19.70
N PRO A 137 -18.18 21.03 19.81
CA PRO A 137 -19.09 21.30 18.70
C PRO A 137 -19.17 22.79 18.36
N ASN A 138 -19.47 23.09 17.09
CA ASN A 138 -19.73 24.44 16.58
C ASN A 138 -18.54 25.43 16.65
N LEU A 139 -17.30 24.94 16.71
CA LEU A 139 -16.13 25.77 16.48
C LEU A 139 -16.03 26.19 15.01
N SER A 140 -15.33 27.30 14.76
CA SER A 140 -14.97 27.69 13.40
C SER A 140 -14.00 26.68 12.79
N ILE A 141 -13.99 26.57 11.46
CA ILE A 141 -13.04 25.70 10.76
C ILE A 141 -11.59 26.12 11.02
N GLU A 142 -11.33 27.42 11.16
CA GLU A 142 -10.01 27.94 11.52
C GLU A 142 -9.55 27.46 12.90
N GLU A 143 -10.46 27.34 13.87
CA GLU A 143 -10.13 26.82 15.20
C GLU A 143 -9.88 25.31 15.16
N TYR A 144 -10.70 24.56 14.42
CA TYR A 144 -10.42 23.14 14.20
C TYR A 144 -9.09 22.91 13.48
N GLU A 145 -8.77 23.74 12.50
CA GLU A 145 -7.49 23.71 11.79
C GLU A 145 -6.33 23.92 12.76
N LYS A 146 -6.39 24.95 13.63
CA LYS A 146 -5.37 25.20 14.66
C LYS A 146 -5.18 23.98 15.57
N ARG A 147 -6.27 23.40 16.08
CA ARG A 147 -6.23 22.22 16.95
C ARG A 147 -5.68 20.99 16.23
N ALA A 148 -6.12 20.73 15.00
CA ALA A 148 -5.63 19.63 14.18
C ALA A 148 -4.14 19.79 13.84
N LEU A 149 -3.69 21.01 13.50
CA LEU A 149 -2.29 21.29 13.20
C LEU A 149 -1.36 21.07 14.40
N ILE A 150 -1.82 21.33 15.63
CA ILE A 150 -1.04 20.99 16.84
C ILE A 150 -0.75 19.48 16.88
N VAL A 151 -1.77 18.66 16.66
CA VAL A 151 -1.64 17.19 16.68
C VAL A 151 -0.85 16.69 15.47
N LEU A 152 -1.11 17.22 14.27
CA LEU A 152 -0.40 16.88 13.04
C LEU A 152 1.11 17.13 13.15
N ASN A 153 1.50 18.32 13.61
CA ASN A 153 2.91 18.67 13.78
C ASN A 153 3.58 17.80 14.85
N TRP A 154 2.87 17.50 15.95
CA TRP A 154 3.38 16.57 16.94
C TRP A 154 3.60 15.18 16.35
N VAL A 155 2.63 14.59 15.62
CA VAL A 155 2.80 13.26 14.98
C VAL A 155 3.99 13.25 14.03
N LYS A 156 4.11 14.25 13.15
CA LYS A 156 5.23 14.38 12.21
C LYS A 156 6.58 14.48 12.92
N SER A 157 6.62 15.07 14.11
CA SER A 157 7.83 15.14 14.94
C SER A 157 8.11 13.87 15.75
N TYR A 158 7.06 13.20 16.21
CA TYR A 158 7.12 12.05 17.10
C TYR A 158 7.47 10.76 16.35
N ILE A 159 6.82 10.53 15.21
CA ILE A 159 7.10 9.39 14.34
C ILE A 159 8.19 9.80 13.36
N LYS A 160 9.40 9.23 13.50
CA LYS A 160 10.47 9.47 12.53
C LYS A 160 10.14 8.80 11.20
N TRP A 161 10.31 9.52 10.10
CA TRP A 161 10.17 8.93 8.77
C TRP A 161 11.24 7.85 8.56
N TYR A 162 10.80 6.66 8.18
CA TYR A 162 11.68 5.53 7.89
C TYR A 162 11.93 5.39 6.40
N ASN A 163 13.15 5.71 5.99
CA ASN A 163 13.58 5.68 4.60
C ASN A 163 14.51 4.49 4.31
N GLN A 164 14.15 3.32 4.86
CA GLN A 164 14.86 2.06 4.64
C GLN A 164 16.30 2.05 5.17
N GLU A 165 16.62 2.89 6.15
CA GLU A 165 17.92 2.81 6.81
C GLU A 165 18.10 1.48 7.54
N CYS A 166 19.33 0.97 7.57
CA CYS A 166 19.61 -0.27 8.29
C CYS A 166 19.34 -0.11 9.78
N LEU A 167 18.48 -0.95 10.35
CA LEU A 167 18.15 -0.92 11.78
C LEU A 167 19.32 -1.33 12.70
N VAL A 168 20.43 -1.83 12.12
CA VAL A 168 21.64 -2.22 12.87
C VAL A 168 22.70 -1.12 12.83
N CYS A 169 22.98 -0.55 11.65
CA CYS A 169 24.12 0.37 11.46
C CYS A 169 23.74 1.76 10.93
N GLY A 170 22.46 2.01 10.61
CA GLY A 170 21.98 3.30 10.09
C GLY A 170 22.30 3.58 8.62
N TYR A 171 22.89 2.63 7.89
CA TYR A 171 23.20 2.83 6.46
C TYR A 171 21.92 2.97 5.62
N SER A 172 21.84 4.01 4.79
CA SER A 172 20.60 4.42 4.10
C SER A 172 20.32 3.73 2.76
N LYS A 173 21.25 2.92 2.25
CA LYS A 173 21.08 2.23 0.95
C LYS A 173 21.01 0.72 1.14
N THR A 174 19.91 0.27 1.73
CA THR A 174 19.63 -1.16 1.90
C THR A 174 18.84 -1.71 0.71
N SER A 175 18.81 -3.02 0.58
CA SER A 175 18.07 -3.72 -0.49
C SER A 175 16.85 -4.40 0.09
N PHE A 176 15.66 -4.05 -0.40
CA PHE A 176 14.43 -4.79 -0.10
C PHE A 176 14.48 -6.18 -0.75
N LEU A 177 14.21 -7.22 0.03
CA LEU A 177 14.24 -8.62 -0.41
C LEU A 177 12.85 -9.23 -0.58
N GLY A 178 11.80 -8.58 -0.06
CA GLY A 178 10.43 -9.08 -0.13
C GLY A 178 9.69 -9.01 1.20
N MET A 179 8.43 -9.42 1.15
CA MET A 179 7.56 -9.57 2.30
C MET A 179 7.65 -11.01 2.82
N GLN A 180 7.64 -11.18 4.14
CA GLN A 180 7.55 -12.49 4.78
C GLN A 180 6.51 -12.45 5.90
N ALA A 181 5.81 -13.57 6.10
CA ALA A 181 4.92 -13.73 7.24
C ALA A 181 5.65 -13.39 8.57
N PRO A 182 4.92 -12.82 9.55
CA PRO A 182 5.46 -12.57 10.88
C PRO A 182 6.07 -13.82 11.50
N ASN A 183 7.27 -13.69 12.06
CA ASN A 183 7.91 -14.75 12.84
C ASN A 183 7.22 -14.92 14.21
N ALA A 184 7.61 -15.95 14.98
CA ALA A 184 6.97 -16.25 16.27
C ALA A 184 7.05 -15.08 17.28
N THR A 185 8.11 -14.28 17.24
CA THR A 185 8.27 -13.10 18.12
C THR A 185 7.38 -11.95 17.67
N GLU A 186 7.35 -11.67 16.37
CA GLU A 186 6.50 -10.65 15.73
C GLU A 186 5.01 -10.96 15.99
N LYS A 187 4.59 -12.23 15.90
CA LYS A 187 3.23 -12.65 16.25
C LYS A 187 2.88 -12.39 17.71
N LYS A 188 3.81 -12.65 18.64
CA LYS A 188 3.59 -12.40 20.08
C LYS A 188 3.33 -10.93 20.39
N ILE A 189 3.93 -10.03 19.62
CA ILE A 189 3.72 -8.58 19.74
C ILE A 189 2.61 -8.05 18.82
N LYS A 190 1.78 -8.93 18.24
CA LYS A 190 0.65 -8.58 17.36
C LYS A 190 1.08 -7.82 16.09
N CYS A 191 2.13 -8.31 15.43
CA CYS A 191 2.40 -7.98 14.04
C CYS A 191 1.42 -8.76 13.17
N ASP A 192 0.33 -8.11 12.76
CA ASP A 192 -0.73 -8.73 11.96
C ASP A 192 -0.47 -8.64 10.44
N TYR A 193 0.49 -7.81 10.03
CA TYR A 193 0.90 -7.64 8.63
C TYR A 193 2.15 -8.45 8.31
N ASP A 194 2.32 -8.79 7.02
CA ASP A 194 3.60 -9.26 6.52
C ASP A 194 4.71 -8.25 6.81
N THR A 195 5.89 -8.80 7.09
CA THR A 195 7.08 -8.07 7.50
C THR A 195 8.01 -7.88 6.33
N GLU A 196 8.48 -6.64 6.14
CA GLU A 196 9.45 -6.32 5.10
C GLU A 196 10.83 -6.85 5.51
N VAL A 197 11.54 -7.51 4.58
CA VAL A 197 12.89 -8.03 4.80
C VAL A 197 13.90 -7.25 3.97
N TYR A 198 15.01 -6.88 4.59
CA TYR A 198 16.06 -6.07 3.98
C TYR A 198 17.45 -6.69 4.17
N HIS A 199 18.35 -6.39 3.24
CA HIS A 199 19.79 -6.65 3.37
C HIS A 199 20.58 -5.34 3.35
N CYS A 200 21.49 -5.18 4.30
CA CYS A 200 22.41 -4.05 4.36
C CYS A 200 23.77 -4.42 3.74
N PRO A 201 24.19 -3.80 2.62
CA PRO A 201 25.50 -4.09 2.03
C PRO A 201 26.67 -3.51 2.84
N SER A 202 26.41 -2.56 3.75
CA SER A 202 27.46 -1.93 4.56
C SER A 202 27.92 -2.80 5.74
N CYS A 203 27.01 -3.52 6.39
CA CYS A 203 27.33 -4.36 7.55
C CYS A 203 26.99 -5.84 7.35
N GLY A 204 26.45 -6.23 6.18
CA GLY A 204 26.04 -7.59 5.86
C GLY A 204 24.79 -8.09 6.60
N SER A 205 24.16 -7.24 7.43
CA SER A 205 23.00 -7.66 8.22
C SER A 205 21.76 -7.85 7.36
N TYR A 206 21.04 -8.93 7.63
CA TYR A 206 19.65 -9.10 7.24
C TYR A 206 18.78 -8.65 8.40
N TYR A 207 17.80 -7.79 8.12
CA TYR A 207 16.93 -7.26 9.16
C TYR A 207 15.48 -7.18 8.67
N ARG A 208 14.58 -7.10 9.65
CA ARG A 208 13.14 -7.16 9.46
C ARG A 208 12.52 -5.85 9.92
N PHE A 209 11.60 -5.32 9.14
CA PHE A 209 10.82 -4.14 9.47
C PHE A 209 9.34 -4.55 9.60
N PRO A 210 8.91 -4.99 10.80
CA PRO A 210 7.52 -5.35 11.04
C PRO A 210 6.64 -4.10 10.98
N ARG A 211 5.44 -4.25 10.41
CA ARG A 211 4.43 -3.19 10.34
C ARG A 211 3.34 -3.52 11.34
N PHE A 212 2.94 -2.55 12.14
CA PHE A 212 1.97 -2.76 13.20
C PHE A 212 0.62 -2.12 12.89
N ARG A 213 -0.44 -2.77 13.34
CA ARG A 213 -1.76 -2.13 13.50
C ARG A 213 -1.95 -1.64 14.93
N ASN A 214 -1.44 -2.40 15.90
CA ASN A 214 -1.57 -2.13 17.31
C ASN A 214 -0.91 -0.79 17.72
N PHE A 215 -1.69 0.10 18.33
CA PHE A 215 -1.23 1.42 18.77
C PHE A 215 -0.04 1.36 19.73
N THR A 216 -0.02 0.44 20.69
CA THR A 216 1.08 0.33 21.66
C THR A 216 2.40 0.00 20.97
N GLN A 217 2.39 -0.87 19.96
CA GLN A 217 3.59 -1.16 19.16
C GLN A 217 4.01 0.02 18.29
N LEU A 218 3.04 0.72 17.68
CA LEU A 218 3.33 1.95 16.92
C LEU A 218 3.97 3.02 17.79
N ALA A 219 3.43 3.22 18.99
CA ALA A 219 3.95 4.15 19.98
C ALA A 219 5.36 3.77 20.42
N HIS A 220 5.61 2.48 20.70
CA HIS A 220 6.93 1.99 21.09
C HIS A 220 7.96 2.12 19.95
N GLN A 221 7.56 1.84 18.71
CA GLN A 221 8.45 1.93 17.56
C GLN A 221 8.83 3.38 17.26
N ALA A 222 7.88 4.32 17.30
CA ALA A 222 8.11 5.76 17.07
C ALA A 222 8.85 6.12 15.75
N PHE A 223 8.81 5.22 14.75
CA PHE A 223 9.26 5.49 13.39
C PHE A 223 8.45 4.67 12.39
N GLY A 224 8.36 5.12 11.15
CA GLY A 224 7.60 4.44 10.11
C GLY A 224 7.35 5.32 8.90
N ARG A 225 6.34 4.96 8.10
CA ARG A 225 5.94 5.69 6.89
C ARG A 225 4.53 6.25 7.07
N CYS A 226 3.89 6.68 6.00
CA CYS A 226 2.57 7.30 6.02
C CYS A 226 1.54 6.51 6.85
N SER A 227 1.53 5.17 6.81
CA SER A 227 0.57 4.41 7.63
C SER A 227 0.79 4.51 9.13
N GLU A 228 2.03 4.50 9.61
CA GLU A 228 2.31 4.64 11.05
C GLU A 228 1.91 6.04 11.54
N HIS A 229 2.21 7.08 10.76
CA HIS A 229 1.79 8.46 11.05
C HIS A 229 0.25 8.55 11.09
N SER A 230 -0.42 8.04 10.06
CA SER A 230 -1.87 8.09 9.93
C SER A 230 -2.59 7.31 11.02
N LYS A 231 -2.09 6.14 11.42
CA LYS A 231 -2.68 5.34 12.52
C LYS A 231 -2.53 6.04 13.87
N VAL A 232 -1.36 6.59 14.19
CA VAL A 232 -1.16 7.33 15.45
C VAL A 232 -2.04 8.57 15.51
N PHE A 233 -2.09 9.34 14.42
CA PHE A 233 -2.97 10.50 14.33
C PHE A 233 -4.45 10.11 14.46
N TYR A 234 -4.90 9.09 13.72
CA TYR A 234 -6.27 8.59 13.80
C TYR A 234 -6.65 8.29 15.25
N THR A 235 -5.83 7.52 15.97
CA THR A 235 -6.11 7.15 17.37
C THR A 235 -6.17 8.35 18.29
N VAL A 236 -5.25 9.31 18.14
CA VAL A 236 -5.23 10.51 19.01
C VAL A 236 -6.44 11.40 18.74
N MET A 237 -6.80 11.62 17.48
CA MET A 237 -8.00 12.40 17.15
C MET A 237 -9.29 11.73 17.64
N GLU A 238 -9.39 10.42 17.49
CA GLU A 238 -10.52 9.63 18.00
C GLU A 238 -10.61 9.68 19.54
N ALA A 239 -9.47 9.66 20.23
CA ALA A 239 -9.40 9.79 21.68
C ALA A 239 -9.73 11.23 22.17
N LEU A 240 -9.44 12.25 21.36
CA LEU A 240 -9.83 13.64 21.59
C LEU A 240 -11.31 13.92 21.29
N GLY A 241 -12.07 12.92 20.85
CA GLY A 241 -13.51 13.03 20.59
C GLY A 241 -13.89 13.47 19.18
N TYR A 242 -12.93 13.55 18.26
CA TYR A 242 -13.21 13.75 16.84
C TYR A 242 -13.76 12.47 16.21
N THR A 243 -14.39 12.62 15.03
CA THR A 243 -14.78 11.49 14.17
C THR A 243 -13.80 11.39 12.99
N PRO A 244 -12.74 10.57 13.10
CA PRO A 244 -11.83 10.35 11.99
C PRO A 244 -12.31 9.24 11.06
N ARG A 245 -11.86 9.29 9.80
CA ARG A 245 -11.98 8.23 8.80
C ARG A 245 -10.62 7.93 8.20
N TYR A 246 -10.24 6.66 8.11
CA TYR A 246 -8.93 6.24 7.61
C TYR A 246 -8.97 6.13 6.08
N ILE A 247 -8.09 6.82 5.37
CA ILE A 247 -8.13 6.88 3.91
C ILE A 247 -7.03 6.00 3.32
N VAL A 248 -7.41 5.14 2.38
CA VAL A 248 -6.48 4.28 1.63
C VAL A 248 -6.49 4.69 0.16
N CYS A 249 -5.35 5.16 -0.32
CA CYS A 249 -5.10 5.41 -1.73
C CYS A 249 -4.24 4.32 -2.32
N TYR A 250 -4.72 3.71 -3.40
CA TYR A 250 -4.03 2.60 -4.07
C TYR A 250 -2.84 3.07 -4.92
N CYS A 251 -2.52 4.37 -4.87
CA CYS A 251 -1.24 4.94 -5.26
C CYS A 251 -0.15 4.80 -4.17
N ASN A 252 -0.31 3.82 -3.26
CA ASN A 252 0.61 3.51 -2.17
C ASN A 252 0.72 4.62 -1.11
N HIS A 253 -0.42 5.22 -0.73
CA HIS A 253 -0.46 6.25 0.32
C HIS A 253 -1.71 6.11 1.19
N VAL A 254 -1.61 6.60 2.42
CA VAL A 254 -2.72 6.55 3.39
C VAL A 254 -2.71 7.80 4.27
N TRP A 255 -3.87 8.30 4.62
CA TRP A 255 -4.04 9.51 5.43
C TRP A 255 -5.36 9.44 6.23
N VAL A 256 -5.80 10.55 6.81
CA VAL A 256 -7.00 10.61 7.65
C VAL A 256 -7.91 11.75 7.20
N GLU A 257 -9.22 11.58 7.32
CA GLU A 257 -10.19 12.68 7.25
C GLU A 257 -10.83 12.90 8.62
N LEU A 258 -11.21 14.15 8.91
CA LEU A 258 -11.96 14.52 10.11
C LEU A 258 -13.34 15.03 9.71
N PHE A 259 -14.38 14.52 10.36
CA PHE A 259 -15.73 15.06 10.19
C PHE A 259 -15.95 16.28 11.10
N LEU A 260 -16.09 17.46 10.50
CA LEU A 260 -16.21 18.75 11.17
C LEU A 260 -17.35 19.55 10.55
N ASN A 261 -18.27 20.09 11.36
CA ASN A 261 -19.38 20.93 10.90
C ASN A 261 -20.14 20.34 9.68
N ASN A 262 -20.46 19.05 9.74
CA ASN A 262 -21.16 18.28 8.69
C ASN A 262 -20.38 18.08 7.38
N ALA A 263 -19.06 18.23 7.38
CA ALA A 263 -18.23 17.97 6.21
C ALA A 263 -16.94 17.20 6.57
N TRP A 264 -16.40 16.46 5.61
CA TRP A 264 -15.13 15.76 5.75
C TRP A 264 -13.97 16.65 5.31
N TYR A 265 -12.99 16.82 6.20
CA TYR A 265 -11.77 17.59 5.96
C TYR A 265 -10.57 16.66 5.86
N HIS A 266 -9.80 16.84 4.79
CA HIS A 266 -8.55 16.12 4.57
C HIS A 266 -7.50 16.47 5.62
N THR A 267 -6.78 15.46 6.13
CA THR A 267 -5.57 15.63 6.95
C THR A 267 -4.51 14.62 6.55
N ASP A 268 -3.27 15.07 6.29
CA ASP A 268 -2.12 14.17 6.04
C ASP A 268 -1.14 14.30 7.21
N PRO A 269 -1.06 13.30 8.11
CA PRO A 269 -0.17 13.33 9.26
C PRO A 269 1.31 13.14 8.94
N SER A 270 1.65 12.52 7.81
CA SER A 270 3.05 12.45 7.36
C SER A 270 3.56 13.80 6.87
N GLU A 271 2.68 14.62 6.30
CA GLU A 271 3.05 15.94 5.79
C GLU A 271 2.67 17.11 6.70
N ALA A 272 1.85 16.85 7.72
CA ALA A 272 1.19 17.86 8.55
C ALA A 272 0.29 18.82 7.75
N PHE A 273 -0.44 18.28 6.78
CA PHE A 273 -1.41 19.05 6.00
C PHE A 273 -2.81 18.99 6.63
N PHE A 274 -3.51 20.12 6.57
CA PHE A 274 -4.94 20.24 6.84
C PHE A 274 -5.64 20.81 5.60
N ASN A 275 -6.79 20.24 5.24
CA ASN A 275 -7.66 20.65 4.15
C ASN A 275 -6.98 20.92 2.79
N ASN A 276 -5.93 20.15 2.46
CA ASN A 276 -5.23 20.22 1.18
C ASN A 276 -5.40 18.95 0.31
N PRO A 277 -6.62 18.58 -0.12
CA PRO A 277 -6.88 17.30 -0.78
C PRO A 277 -6.25 17.18 -2.18
N TYR A 278 -5.98 18.29 -2.86
CA TYR A 278 -5.44 18.26 -4.23
C TYR A 278 -3.91 18.16 -4.29
N VAL A 279 -3.21 18.14 -3.16
CA VAL A 279 -1.74 18.11 -3.11
C VAL A 279 -1.15 16.93 -3.89
N TYR A 280 -1.81 15.77 -3.82
CA TYR A 280 -1.37 14.54 -4.47
C TYR A 280 -1.35 14.66 -6.00
N GLU A 281 -2.37 15.30 -6.58
CA GLU A 281 -2.46 15.49 -8.03
C GLU A 281 -1.63 16.70 -8.49
N THR A 282 -1.79 17.84 -7.81
CA THR A 282 -1.27 19.13 -8.28
C THR A 282 0.21 19.33 -7.96
N HIS A 283 0.66 18.90 -6.78
CA HIS A 283 2.05 19.10 -6.34
C HIS A 283 2.89 17.85 -6.60
N TRP A 284 2.35 16.66 -6.37
CA TRP A 284 3.08 15.40 -6.56
C TRP A 284 2.91 14.79 -7.96
N GLY A 285 1.96 15.28 -8.75
CA GLY A 285 1.74 14.81 -10.12
C GLY A 285 1.19 13.38 -10.20
N TRP A 286 0.56 12.89 -9.14
CA TRP A 286 0.08 11.51 -9.08
C TRP A 286 -1.12 11.29 -9.99
N LYS A 287 -1.13 10.13 -10.66
CA LYS A 287 -2.26 9.66 -11.47
C LYS A 287 -3.20 8.83 -10.59
N LEU A 288 -4.09 9.51 -9.88
CA LEU A 288 -5.02 8.89 -8.91
C LEU A 288 -6.01 7.92 -9.58
N ASN A 289 -6.41 6.85 -8.87
CA ASN A 289 -7.43 5.89 -9.33
C ASN A 289 -8.41 5.47 -8.22
N TRP A 290 -7.96 4.81 -7.15
CA TRP A 290 -8.78 4.29 -6.07
C TRP A 290 -8.41 5.01 -4.77
N ILE A 291 -9.41 5.63 -4.15
CA ILE A 291 -9.27 6.25 -2.84
C ILE A 291 -10.54 5.92 -2.05
N PHE A 292 -10.39 5.10 -1.02
CA PHE A 292 -11.50 4.70 -0.17
C PHE A 292 -11.35 5.25 1.24
N GLY A 293 -12.44 5.74 1.79
CA GLY A 293 -12.54 6.10 3.19
C GLY A 293 -13.10 4.92 3.98
N HIS A 294 -12.34 4.47 4.98
CA HIS A 294 -12.65 3.35 5.85
C HIS A 294 -13.06 3.86 7.24
N GLU A 295 -14.26 3.50 7.63
CA GLU A 295 -14.81 3.63 8.97
C GLU A 295 -14.87 2.24 9.63
N PRO A 296 -15.13 2.13 10.94
CA PRO A 296 -15.21 0.83 11.61
C PRO A 296 -16.24 -0.13 10.99
N THR A 297 -17.36 0.40 10.50
CA THR A 297 -18.49 -0.39 9.98
C THR A 297 -18.86 -0.03 8.55
N SER A 298 -18.09 0.83 7.87
CA SER A 298 -18.39 1.25 6.51
C SER A 298 -17.15 1.53 5.68
N VAL A 299 -17.31 1.49 4.37
CA VAL A 299 -16.34 1.93 3.38
C VAL A 299 -17.04 2.69 2.26
N VAL A 300 -16.40 3.77 1.82
CA VAL A 300 -16.95 4.67 0.80
C VAL A 300 -15.87 5.12 -0.18
N ASP A 301 -16.23 5.23 -1.46
CA ASP A 301 -15.38 5.86 -2.47
C ASP A 301 -15.33 7.38 -2.26
N VAL A 302 -14.14 7.89 -1.99
CA VAL A 302 -13.90 9.31 -1.72
C VAL A 302 -13.08 9.99 -2.81
N LEU A 303 -12.79 9.30 -3.93
CA LEU A 303 -11.92 9.80 -5.00
C LEU A 303 -12.28 11.23 -5.45
N SER A 304 -13.56 11.52 -5.60
CA SER A 304 -14.04 12.82 -6.12
C SER A 304 -13.59 14.02 -5.29
N ARG A 305 -13.24 13.84 -4.01
CA ARG A 305 -12.69 14.89 -3.15
C ARG A 305 -11.25 15.27 -3.49
N TYR A 306 -10.50 14.36 -4.10
CA TYR A 306 -9.04 14.44 -4.24
C TYR A 306 -8.56 14.79 -5.66
N THR A 307 -9.46 14.97 -6.63
CA THR A 307 -9.10 15.22 -8.03
C THR A 307 -10.04 16.21 -8.70
N HIS A 308 -9.50 17.05 -9.58
CA HIS A 308 -10.29 17.82 -10.55
C HIS A 308 -10.51 17.04 -11.86
N HIS A 309 -9.78 15.95 -12.06
CA HIS A 309 -9.76 15.11 -13.27
C HIS A 309 -10.47 13.76 -13.04
N TYR A 310 -11.65 13.80 -12.40
CA TYR A 310 -12.41 12.61 -12.03
C TYR A 310 -12.65 11.66 -13.21
N SER A 311 -13.00 12.21 -14.39
CA SER A 311 -13.22 11.42 -15.60
C SER A 311 -11.99 10.59 -16.01
N ASP A 312 -10.78 11.12 -15.82
CA ASP A 312 -9.55 10.41 -16.15
C ASP A 312 -9.18 9.38 -15.08
N CYS A 313 -9.47 9.67 -13.80
CA CYS A 313 -9.35 8.68 -12.72
C CYS A 313 -10.26 7.47 -12.96
N ILE A 314 -11.51 7.69 -13.35
CA ILE A 314 -12.48 6.61 -13.63
C ILE A 314 -12.03 5.76 -14.82
N LYS A 315 -11.50 6.38 -15.89
CA LYS A 315 -10.90 5.61 -17.01
C LYS A 315 -9.77 4.69 -16.54
N ARG A 316 -8.91 5.16 -15.63
CA ARG A 316 -7.80 4.37 -15.07
C ARG A 316 -8.25 3.19 -14.19
N ARG A 317 -9.47 3.21 -13.65
CA ARG A 317 -9.99 2.11 -12.83
C ARG A 317 -10.27 0.85 -13.63
N ALA A 318 -10.54 0.98 -14.94
CA ALA A 318 -10.92 -0.14 -15.79
C ALA A 318 -12.11 -0.95 -15.26
N MET A 319 -12.99 -0.30 -14.50
CA MET A 319 -14.14 -0.90 -13.84
C MET A 319 -15.34 0.02 -14.00
N SER A 320 -16.52 -0.55 -14.25
CA SER A 320 -17.76 0.22 -14.30
C SER A 320 -18.16 0.68 -12.89
N GLN A 321 -18.89 1.79 -12.81
CA GLN A 321 -19.42 2.27 -11.53
C GLN A 321 -20.36 1.23 -10.90
N GLU A 322 -21.19 0.55 -11.70
CA GLU A 322 -22.11 -0.50 -11.21
C GLU A 322 -21.35 -1.64 -10.52
N THR A 323 -20.22 -2.08 -11.08
CA THR A 323 -19.42 -3.14 -10.46
C THR A 323 -18.76 -2.67 -9.17
N LEU A 324 -18.27 -1.43 -9.14
CA LEU A 324 -17.72 -0.84 -7.91
C LEU A 324 -18.78 -0.73 -6.82
N ASP A 325 -19.98 -0.28 -7.16
CA ASP A 325 -21.09 -0.15 -6.21
C ASP A 325 -21.47 -1.50 -5.61
N LYS A 326 -21.51 -2.58 -6.42
CA LYS A 326 -21.73 -3.96 -5.93
C LYS A 326 -20.66 -4.39 -4.94
N ILE A 327 -19.39 -4.14 -5.25
CA ILE A 327 -18.24 -4.47 -4.39
C ILE A 327 -18.33 -3.70 -3.05
N LEU A 328 -18.62 -2.40 -3.09
CA LEU A 328 -18.71 -1.59 -1.88
C LEU A 328 -19.93 -1.96 -1.05
N ASN A 329 -21.06 -2.31 -1.68
CA ASN A 329 -22.24 -2.82 -0.97
C ASN A 329 -21.92 -4.14 -0.27
N GLU A 330 -21.31 -5.10 -0.95
CA GLU A 330 -20.89 -6.38 -0.36
C GLU A 330 -19.89 -6.15 0.80
N ALA A 331 -18.90 -5.28 0.62
CA ALA A 331 -17.97 -4.93 1.68
C ALA A 331 -18.68 -4.30 2.89
N ASN A 332 -19.65 -3.40 2.66
CA ASN A 332 -20.44 -2.78 3.72
C ASN A 332 -21.38 -3.78 4.42
N GLU A 333 -21.95 -4.75 3.70
CA GLU A 333 -22.73 -5.84 4.32
C GLU A 333 -21.86 -6.68 5.26
N ILE A 334 -20.65 -7.05 4.82
CA ILE A 334 -19.67 -7.78 5.65
C ILE A 334 -19.24 -6.94 6.86
N LEU A 335 -19.07 -5.62 6.70
CA LEU A 335 -18.64 -4.76 7.81
C LEU A 335 -19.76 -4.49 8.83
N ASN A 336 -21.02 -4.57 8.44
CA ASN A 336 -22.17 -4.37 9.33
C ASN A 336 -22.65 -5.65 10.04
N GLY A 337 -22.37 -6.82 9.45
CA GLY A 337 -22.58 -8.13 10.08
C GLY A 337 -21.50 -8.45 11.12
#